data_AF-A0A0P9SI34-F1
#
_entry.id   AF-A0A0P9SI34-F1
#
_cell.length_a   1.000
_cell.length_b   1.000
_cell.length_c   1.000
_cell.angle_alpha   90.00
_cell.angle_beta   90.00
_cell.angle_gamma   90.00
#
_symmetry.space_group_name_H-M   'P 1'
#
loop_
_entity.id
_entity.type
_entity.pdbx_description
1 polymer ?
#
loop_
_entity_poly.entity_id
_entity_poly.type
_entity_poly.pdbx_seq_one_letter_code
_entity_poly.pdbx_strand_id
1 'polypeptide(L)'
;MIQIPKSEYARRRKALMAQMEPDSIAILPAAAVAIRNRDVEHIYRQDSDFQYLSGFPEPEAVVVLIPGREYGEYVLFCRERNPERELWDGLRAGQEGAIRDFGADDAFPINDIDEILPGLIEGRDRVYSAMGSNPEFDRHLMDWINVIRSKAHLGAQPPKEFVALDHLLHDMRLYKSAAEIKVMRSAADISARAHVRAMQACTSSAWKPSWIMSFARAVRRCLPTARSWPRGATVASCITSRTMPFSRMAIWC
;
A
#
# COMPACT_ATOMS: atom_id res chain seq x y z
N MET A 1 -15.59 -0.05 14.00
CA MET A 1 -14.11 -0.17 14.05
C MET A 1 -13.55 1.16 13.55
N ILE A 2 -12.56 1.75 14.21
CA ILE A 2 -12.01 3.05 13.79
C ILE A 2 -11.24 2.83 12.48
N GLN A 3 -11.56 3.59 11.44
CA GLN A 3 -10.97 3.51 10.11
C GLN A 3 -10.73 4.91 9.57
N ILE A 4 -9.82 5.03 8.59
CA ILE A 4 -9.59 6.27 7.86
C ILE A 4 -10.77 6.52 6.90
N PRO A 5 -11.40 7.71 6.91
CA PRO A 5 -12.54 7.97 6.05
C PRO A 5 -12.12 8.15 4.58
N LYS A 6 -13.01 7.81 3.63
CA LYS A 6 -12.78 7.96 2.18
C LYS A 6 -12.29 9.36 1.79
N SER A 7 -12.85 10.40 2.41
CA SER A 7 -12.48 11.80 2.18
C SER A 7 -11.03 12.12 2.52
N GLU A 8 -10.43 11.41 3.48
CA GLU A 8 -9.03 11.59 3.85
C GLU A 8 -8.09 11.16 2.71
N TYR A 9 -8.39 10.03 2.07
CA TYR A 9 -7.63 9.52 0.93
C TYR A 9 -7.69 10.50 -0.26
N ALA A 10 -8.88 11.02 -0.57
CA ALA A 10 -9.04 12.05 -1.60
C ALA A 10 -8.23 13.32 -1.28
N ARG A 11 -8.23 13.77 -0.01
CA ARG A 11 -7.42 14.93 0.41
C ARG A 11 -5.93 14.69 0.22
N ARG A 12 -5.43 13.49 0.54
CA ARG A 12 -4.01 13.13 0.35
C ARG A 12 -3.62 13.14 -1.12
N ARG A 13 -4.43 12.53 -1.99
CA ARG A 13 -4.20 12.57 -3.44
C ARG A 13 -4.14 14.01 -3.95
N LYS A 14 -5.09 14.85 -3.55
CA LYS A 14 -5.09 16.27 -3.93
C LYS A 14 -3.85 17.03 -3.41
N ALA A 15 -3.43 16.78 -2.17
CA ALA A 15 -2.24 17.40 -1.59
C ALA A 15 -0.94 16.94 -2.26
N LEU A 16 -0.88 15.70 -2.72
CA LEU A 16 0.25 15.20 -3.51
C LEU A 16 0.27 15.83 -4.90
N MET A 17 -0.87 15.84 -5.61
CA MET A 17 -0.98 16.44 -6.94
C MET A 17 -0.66 17.94 -6.94
N ALA A 18 -0.95 18.65 -5.84
CA ALA A 18 -0.57 20.06 -5.69
C ALA A 18 0.94 20.30 -5.51
N GLN A 19 1.72 19.28 -5.14
CA GLN A 19 3.19 19.34 -5.03
C GLN A 19 3.89 18.83 -6.29
N MET A 20 3.17 18.12 -7.16
CA MET A 20 3.68 17.66 -8.43
C MET A 20 3.77 18.83 -9.42
N GLU A 21 4.74 18.79 -10.31
CA GLU A 21 4.80 19.78 -11.39
C GLU A 21 3.66 19.59 -12.41
N PRO A 22 3.27 20.65 -13.15
CA PRO A 22 2.34 20.52 -14.26
C PRO A 22 2.80 19.47 -15.28
N ASP A 23 1.85 18.89 -16.02
CA ASP A 23 2.12 17.88 -17.06
C ASP A 23 2.96 16.69 -16.59
N SER A 24 2.69 16.25 -15.36
CA SER A 24 3.32 15.08 -14.77
C SER A 24 2.32 13.95 -14.50
N ILE A 25 2.86 12.77 -14.19
CA ILE A 25 2.09 11.58 -13.82
C ILE A 25 2.78 10.89 -12.65
N ALA A 26 2.02 10.47 -11.63
CA ALA A 26 2.52 9.63 -10.55
C ALA A 26 1.96 8.23 -10.65
N ILE A 27 2.83 7.23 -10.53
CA ILE A 27 2.48 5.81 -10.69
C ILE A 27 2.97 5.05 -9.46
N LEU A 28 2.05 4.37 -8.77
CA LEU A 28 2.37 3.51 -7.62
C LEU A 28 1.77 2.13 -7.78
N PRO A 29 2.60 1.06 -7.79
CA PRO A 29 2.10 -0.30 -7.76
C PRO A 29 1.65 -0.72 -6.36
N ALA A 30 0.71 -1.65 -6.30
CA ALA A 30 0.39 -2.42 -5.10
C ALA A 30 1.54 -3.37 -4.74
N ALA A 31 1.60 -3.78 -3.47
CA ALA A 31 2.53 -4.81 -3.03
C ALA A 31 2.24 -6.14 -3.73
N ALA A 32 3.31 -6.86 -4.09
CA ALA A 32 3.22 -8.21 -4.63
C ALA A 32 2.79 -9.21 -3.54
N VAL A 33 2.17 -10.30 -3.97
CA VAL A 33 1.85 -11.43 -3.08
C VAL A 33 3.12 -12.21 -2.77
N ALA A 34 3.43 -12.38 -1.48
CA ALA A 34 4.62 -13.10 -1.05
C ALA A 34 4.31 -14.58 -0.81
N ILE A 35 5.05 -15.47 -1.46
CA ILE A 35 4.94 -16.92 -1.27
C ILE A 35 5.68 -17.32 0.01
N ARG A 36 5.00 -18.03 0.93
CA ARG A 36 5.63 -18.60 2.14
C ARG A 36 6.29 -19.94 1.84
N ASN A 37 5.55 -20.85 1.22
CA ASN A 37 6.05 -22.19 0.89
C ASN A 37 5.23 -22.83 -0.25
N ARG A 38 5.86 -23.02 -1.42
CA ARG A 38 5.25 -23.55 -2.65
C ARG A 38 3.96 -22.80 -3.02
N ASP A 39 2.81 -23.38 -2.72
CA ASP A 39 1.45 -22.92 -3.00
C ASP A 39 0.84 -22.11 -1.86
N VAL A 40 1.51 -22.03 -0.70
CA VAL A 40 1.02 -21.29 0.45
C VAL A 40 1.57 -19.87 0.44
N GLU A 41 0.67 -18.90 0.34
CA GLU A 41 0.96 -17.48 0.42
C GLU A 41 1.07 -16.98 1.87
N HIS A 42 1.87 -15.94 2.06
CA HIS A 42 1.79 -15.11 3.26
C HIS A 42 0.48 -14.32 3.29
N ILE A 43 0.10 -13.86 4.48
CA ILE A 43 -1.04 -12.97 4.61
C ILE A 43 -0.71 -11.66 3.90
N TYR A 44 -1.55 -11.30 2.94
CA TYR A 44 -1.34 -10.11 2.14
C TYR A 44 -1.27 -8.85 3.01
N ARG A 45 -0.25 -8.04 2.76
CA ARG A 45 -0.04 -6.72 3.35
C ARG A 45 0.28 -5.78 2.20
N GLN A 46 -0.63 -4.84 1.97
CA GLN A 46 -0.47 -3.81 0.95
C GLN A 46 0.80 -2.98 1.19
N ASP A 47 1.32 -2.33 0.14
CA ASP A 47 2.35 -1.33 0.28
C ASP A 47 1.84 -0.13 1.11
N SER A 48 2.73 0.51 1.88
CA SER A 48 2.30 1.58 2.80
C SER A 48 1.99 2.89 2.07
N ASP A 49 2.74 3.22 1.02
CA ASP A 49 2.51 4.42 0.21
C ASP A 49 1.26 4.25 -0.67
N PHE A 50 1.10 3.07 -1.27
CA PHE A 50 -0.13 2.71 -1.97
C PHE A 50 -1.36 2.79 -1.05
N GLN A 51 -1.31 2.12 0.12
CA GLN A 51 -2.41 2.15 1.10
C GLN A 51 -2.69 3.56 1.61
N TYR A 52 -1.67 4.41 1.73
CA TYR A 52 -1.81 5.79 2.21
C TYR A 52 -2.63 6.65 1.24
N LEU A 53 -2.49 6.43 -0.07
CA LEU A 53 -3.17 7.20 -1.12
C LEU A 53 -4.54 6.63 -1.52
N SER A 54 -4.68 5.31 -1.64
CA SER A 54 -5.89 4.68 -2.19
C SER A 54 -6.81 4.08 -1.12
N GLY A 55 -6.22 3.56 -0.03
CA GLY A 55 -6.94 2.70 0.90
C GLY A 55 -7.31 1.32 0.34
N PHE A 56 -6.84 0.98 -0.87
CA PHE A 56 -7.27 -0.20 -1.62
C PHE A 56 -6.54 -1.48 -1.17
N PRO A 57 -7.26 -2.52 -0.72
CA PRO A 57 -6.67 -3.63 0.02
C PRO A 57 -6.18 -4.81 -0.83
N GLU A 58 -6.34 -4.77 -2.15
CA GLU A 58 -6.06 -5.92 -3.02
C GLU A 58 -4.69 -5.85 -3.72
N PRO A 59 -4.05 -7.00 -4.02
CA PRO A 59 -2.90 -7.08 -4.92
C PRO A 59 -3.27 -6.84 -6.39
N GLU A 60 -2.25 -6.81 -7.25
CA GLU A 60 -2.39 -6.62 -8.71
C GLU A 60 -3.20 -5.37 -9.04
N ALA A 61 -2.77 -4.24 -8.47
CA ALA A 61 -3.36 -2.95 -8.69
C ALA A 61 -2.30 -1.87 -8.84
N VAL A 62 -2.61 -0.81 -9.58
CA VAL A 62 -1.70 0.34 -9.79
C VAL A 62 -2.51 1.62 -9.68
N VAL A 63 -2.09 2.51 -8.80
CA VAL A 63 -2.63 3.86 -8.66
C VAL A 63 -1.90 4.77 -9.64
N VAL A 64 -2.65 5.50 -10.43
CA VAL A 64 -2.13 6.51 -11.36
C VAL A 64 -2.79 7.85 -11.05
N LEU A 65 -1.98 8.87 -10.82
CA LEU A 65 -2.43 10.24 -10.58
C LEU A 65 -1.91 11.15 -11.68
N ILE A 66 -2.83 11.87 -12.34
CA ILE A 66 -2.55 12.74 -13.48
C ILE A 66 -3.17 14.10 -13.19
N PRO A 67 -2.42 15.05 -12.59
CA PRO A 67 -2.92 16.40 -12.32
C PRO A 67 -3.41 17.08 -13.61
N GLY A 68 -4.61 17.66 -13.56
CA GLY A 68 -5.18 18.41 -14.69
C GLY A 68 -5.74 17.57 -15.85
N ARG A 69 -5.93 16.25 -15.68
CA ARG A 69 -6.63 15.41 -16.67
C ARG A 69 -8.13 15.68 -16.65
N GLU A 70 -8.70 16.03 -17.81
CA GLU A 70 -10.13 16.34 -17.99
C GLU A 70 -11.05 15.17 -17.60
N TYR A 71 -10.66 13.94 -17.93
CA TYR A 71 -11.42 12.72 -17.67
C TYR A 71 -11.22 12.13 -16.27
N GLY A 72 -10.68 12.91 -15.33
CA GLY A 72 -10.40 12.48 -13.96
C GLY A 72 -8.91 12.31 -13.68
N GLU A 73 -8.50 12.80 -12.52
CA GLU A 73 -7.09 12.86 -12.13
C GLU A 73 -6.63 11.57 -11.46
N TYR A 74 -7.54 10.80 -10.84
CA TYR A 74 -7.22 9.56 -10.15
C TYR A 74 -7.76 8.33 -10.91
N VAL A 75 -6.82 7.58 -11.48
CA VAL A 75 -7.08 6.32 -12.20
C VAL A 75 -6.58 5.13 -11.37
N LEU A 76 -7.38 4.06 -11.29
CA LEU A 76 -7.01 2.82 -10.60
C LEU A 76 -7.06 1.62 -11.55
N PHE A 77 -5.92 1.00 -11.79
CA PHE A 77 -5.86 -0.32 -12.41
C PHE A 77 -6.08 -1.37 -11.34
N CYS A 78 -7.01 -2.29 -11.54
CA CYS A 78 -7.30 -3.36 -10.59
C CYS A 78 -7.84 -4.60 -11.30
N ARG A 79 -7.89 -5.71 -10.57
CA ARG A 79 -8.43 -6.97 -11.09
C ARG A 79 -9.92 -6.85 -11.37
N GLU A 80 -10.32 -7.39 -12.52
CA GLU A 80 -11.72 -7.52 -12.88
C GLU A 80 -12.46 -8.48 -11.95
N ARG A 81 -13.77 -8.24 -11.85
CA ARG A 81 -14.69 -9.19 -11.22
C ARG A 81 -14.78 -10.44 -12.07
N ASN A 82 -14.59 -11.58 -11.44
CA ASN A 82 -14.69 -12.87 -12.08
C ASN A 82 -15.42 -13.81 -11.12
N PRO A 83 -16.70 -14.15 -11.37
CA PRO A 83 -17.52 -14.94 -10.45
C PRO A 83 -16.91 -16.31 -10.11
N GLU A 84 -16.24 -16.95 -11.06
CA GLU A 84 -15.60 -18.25 -10.85
C GLU A 84 -14.41 -18.12 -9.90
N ARG A 85 -13.56 -17.10 -10.09
CA ARG A 85 -12.41 -16.84 -9.21
C ARG A 85 -12.81 -16.27 -7.86
N GLU A 86 -13.86 -15.46 -7.80
CA GLU A 86 -14.37 -14.87 -6.55
C GLU A 86 -14.83 -15.94 -5.55
N LEU A 87 -15.27 -17.11 -6.03
CA LEU A 87 -15.62 -18.24 -5.19
C LEU A 87 -14.41 -18.81 -4.43
N TRP A 88 -13.21 -18.74 -5.01
CA TRP A 88 -11.97 -19.29 -4.45
C TRP A 88 -11.11 -18.23 -3.76
N ASP A 89 -10.87 -17.12 -4.43
CA ASP A 89 -9.95 -16.05 -4.00
C ASP A 89 -10.63 -15.05 -3.05
N GLY A 90 -11.97 -15.06 -3.02
CA GLY A 90 -12.80 -14.08 -2.32
C GLY A 90 -13.26 -12.93 -3.24
N LEU A 91 -14.17 -12.11 -2.70
CA LEU A 91 -14.77 -10.99 -3.41
C LEU A 91 -13.72 -9.98 -3.85
N ARG A 92 -13.88 -9.48 -5.09
CA ARG A 92 -13.06 -8.42 -5.67
C ARG A 92 -13.89 -7.15 -5.78
N ALA A 93 -13.26 -6.00 -5.60
CA ALA A 93 -13.89 -4.71 -5.80
C ALA A 93 -14.31 -4.52 -7.27
N GLY A 94 -13.42 -4.90 -8.20
CA GLY A 94 -13.58 -4.58 -9.62
C GLY A 94 -13.54 -3.08 -9.91
N GLN A 95 -13.76 -2.74 -11.18
CA GLN A 95 -13.72 -1.35 -11.67
C GLN A 95 -14.86 -0.52 -11.06
N GLU A 96 -16.07 -1.08 -10.98
CA GLU A 96 -17.21 -0.40 -10.35
C GLU A 96 -16.97 -0.14 -8.84
N GLY A 97 -16.38 -1.11 -8.13
CA GLY A 97 -16.02 -0.95 -6.72
C GLY A 97 -14.89 0.04 -6.51
N ALA A 98 -13.89 0.07 -7.40
CA ALA A 98 -12.83 1.07 -7.41
C ALA A 98 -13.39 2.50 -7.43
N ILE A 99 -14.35 2.76 -8.32
CA ILE A 99 -14.99 4.07 -8.45
C ILE A 99 -15.90 4.35 -7.24
N ARG A 100 -16.82 3.44 -6.93
CA ARG A 100 -17.82 3.63 -5.88
C ARG A 100 -17.21 3.71 -4.48
N ASP A 101 -16.37 2.76 -4.12
CA ASP A 101 -15.91 2.56 -2.73
C ASP A 101 -14.59 3.30 -2.47
N PHE A 102 -13.68 3.35 -3.45
CA PHE A 102 -12.36 3.97 -3.29
C PHE A 102 -12.26 5.37 -3.93
N GLY A 103 -13.26 5.76 -4.73
CA GLY A 103 -13.36 7.10 -5.30
C GLY A 103 -12.29 7.35 -6.35
N ALA A 104 -11.98 6.32 -7.14
CA ALA A 104 -11.32 6.48 -8.42
C ALA A 104 -12.26 7.25 -9.36
N ASP A 105 -11.69 8.15 -10.15
CA ASP A 105 -12.44 8.84 -11.20
C ASP A 105 -12.62 7.92 -12.41
N ASP A 106 -11.61 7.08 -12.67
CA ASP A 106 -11.60 6.09 -13.74
C ASP A 106 -10.93 4.79 -13.26
N ALA A 107 -11.34 3.65 -13.79
CA ALA A 107 -10.80 2.35 -13.37
C ALA A 107 -10.73 1.35 -14.52
N PHE A 108 -9.57 0.70 -14.66
CA PHE A 108 -9.28 -0.23 -15.75
C PHE A 108 -8.86 -1.61 -15.24
N PRO A 109 -9.01 -2.66 -16.05
CA PRO A 109 -8.40 -3.96 -15.79
C PRO A 109 -6.88 -3.87 -15.70
N ILE A 110 -6.30 -4.55 -14.71
CA ILE A 110 -4.84 -4.63 -14.59
C ILE A 110 -4.19 -5.34 -15.79
N ASN A 111 -4.91 -6.23 -16.47
CA ASN A 111 -4.41 -6.95 -17.65
C ASN A 111 -4.19 -6.01 -18.85
N ASP A 112 -4.92 -4.90 -18.93
CA ASP A 112 -4.85 -3.95 -20.04
C ASP A 112 -3.86 -2.80 -19.75
N ILE A 113 -3.10 -2.90 -18.65
CA ILE A 113 -2.17 -1.84 -18.22
C ILE A 113 -1.11 -1.55 -19.28
N ASP A 114 -0.60 -2.58 -19.95
CA ASP A 114 0.44 -2.46 -20.97
C ASP A 114 -0.04 -1.74 -22.23
N GLU A 115 -1.35 -1.73 -22.48
CA GLU A 115 -1.97 -1.05 -23.62
C GLU A 115 -2.36 0.39 -23.29
N ILE A 116 -2.91 0.61 -22.08
CA ILE A 116 -3.51 1.89 -21.69
C ILE A 116 -2.45 2.84 -21.09
N LEU A 117 -1.58 2.34 -20.22
CA LEU A 117 -0.67 3.18 -19.44
C LEU A 117 0.34 3.95 -20.30
N PRO A 118 0.93 3.39 -21.38
CA PRO A 118 1.78 4.17 -22.27
C PRO A 118 1.07 5.39 -22.87
N GLY A 119 -0.22 5.28 -23.20
CA GLY A 119 -1.01 6.41 -23.70
C GLY A 119 -1.31 7.47 -22.65
N LEU A 120 -1.35 7.10 -21.36
CA LEU A 120 -1.49 8.06 -20.25
C LEU A 120 -0.18 8.81 -19.94
N ILE A 121 0.96 8.15 -20.18
CA ILE A 121 2.31 8.72 -19.99
C ILE A 121 2.69 9.61 -21.18
N GLU A 122 2.20 9.31 -22.38
CA GLU A 122 2.47 10.09 -23.59
C GLU A 122 2.07 11.57 -23.41
N GLY A 123 2.98 12.48 -23.79
CA GLY A 123 2.75 13.92 -23.68
C GLY A 123 2.98 14.51 -22.28
N ARG A 124 3.45 13.72 -21.32
CA ARG A 124 3.86 14.19 -19.99
C ARG A 124 5.36 14.39 -19.91
N ASP A 125 5.81 15.46 -19.27
CA ASP A 125 7.23 15.77 -19.14
C ASP A 125 7.90 14.95 -18.03
N ARG A 126 7.16 14.64 -16.95
CA ARG A 126 7.70 13.97 -15.75
C ARG A 126 6.89 12.77 -15.31
N VAL A 127 7.59 11.71 -14.92
CA VAL A 127 7.02 10.53 -14.27
C VAL A 127 7.54 10.41 -12.84
N TYR A 128 6.62 10.45 -11.88
CA TYR A 128 6.88 10.19 -10.47
C TYR A 128 6.65 8.71 -10.17
N SER A 129 7.69 8.02 -9.73
CA SER A 129 7.62 6.61 -9.33
C SER A 129 8.58 6.33 -8.18
N ALA A 130 8.32 5.28 -7.40
CA ALA A 130 9.21 4.81 -6.34
C ALA A 130 10.31 3.91 -6.92
N MET A 131 11.28 4.51 -7.61
CA MET A 131 12.38 3.80 -8.27
C MET A 131 13.22 3.01 -7.26
N GLY A 132 13.52 1.76 -7.57
CA GLY A 132 14.34 0.87 -6.75
C GLY A 132 13.58 0.13 -5.65
N SER A 133 12.30 0.46 -5.41
CA SER A 133 11.46 -0.25 -4.44
C SER A 133 10.97 -1.59 -4.97
N ASN A 134 10.69 -1.68 -6.28
CA ASN A 134 10.28 -2.93 -6.93
C ASN A 134 10.99 -3.08 -8.29
N PRO A 135 12.06 -3.89 -8.38
CA PRO A 135 12.83 -4.07 -9.61
C PRO A 135 12.04 -4.63 -10.78
N GLU A 136 10.98 -5.41 -10.53
CA GLU A 136 10.10 -5.92 -11.59
C GLU A 136 9.28 -4.78 -12.17
N PHE A 137 8.69 -3.96 -11.30
CA PHE A 137 7.92 -2.80 -11.73
C PHE A 137 8.77 -1.75 -12.44
N ASP A 138 10.00 -1.51 -11.98
CA ASP A 138 10.94 -0.60 -12.65
C ASP A 138 11.23 -1.05 -14.09
N ARG A 139 11.32 -2.36 -14.32
CA ARG A 139 11.49 -2.93 -15.67
C ARG A 139 10.25 -2.66 -16.54
N HIS A 140 9.05 -2.95 -16.03
CA HIS A 140 7.81 -2.68 -16.74
C HIS A 140 7.65 -1.20 -17.09
N LEU A 141 7.99 -0.31 -16.16
CA LEU A 141 7.95 1.14 -16.39
C LEU A 141 8.89 1.55 -17.54
N MET A 142 10.11 1.00 -17.56
CA MET A 142 11.05 1.22 -18.66
C MET A 142 10.56 0.65 -19.99
N ASP A 143 9.89 -0.50 -19.98
CA ASP A 143 9.31 -1.11 -21.18
C ASP A 143 8.20 -0.21 -21.77
N TRP A 144 7.31 0.34 -20.93
CA TRP A 144 6.29 1.30 -21.39
C TRP A 144 6.90 2.55 -22.02
N ILE A 145 7.97 3.08 -21.42
CA ILE A 145 8.68 4.24 -21.98
C ILE A 145 9.34 3.89 -23.32
N ASN A 146 9.92 2.70 -23.44
CA ASN A 146 10.53 2.22 -24.68
C ASN A 146 9.48 2.09 -25.80
N VAL A 147 8.26 1.66 -25.48
CA VAL A 147 7.13 1.64 -26.43
C VAL A 147 6.82 3.05 -26.92
N ILE A 148 6.73 4.05 -26.04
CA ILE A 148 6.48 5.45 -26.44
C ILE A 148 7.63 5.99 -27.28
N ARG A 149 8.88 5.74 -26.87
CA ARG A 149 10.09 6.16 -27.59
C ARG A 149 10.18 5.53 -28.98
N SER A 150 9.71 4.29 -29.14
CA SER A 150 9.63 3.65 -30.46
C SER A 150 8.71 4.39 -31.43
N LYS A 151 7.65 5.04 -30.90
CA LYS A 151 6.68 5.86 -31.64
C LYS A 151 7.09 7.33 -31.77
N ALA A 152 8.29 7.72 -31.31
CA ALA A 152 8.74 9.12 -31.39
C ALA A 152 8.79 9.65 -32.83
N HIS A 153 9.05 8.79 -33.81
CA HIS A 153 9.01 9.14 -35.24
C HIS A 153 7.59 9.51 -35.75
N LEU A 154 6.54 9.09 -35.03
CA LEU A 154 5.14 9.44 -35.30
C LEU A 154 4.69 10.70 -34.53
N GLY A 155 5.61 11.34 -33.79
CA GLY A 155 5.32 12.56 -33.02
C GLY A 155 5.03 12.32 -31.53
N ALA A 156 5.08 11.07 -31.05
CA ALA A 156 4.90 10.76 -29.63
C ALA A 156 6.03 11.39 -28.79
N GLN A 157 5.66 12.03 -27.67
CA GLN A 157 6.61 12.67 -26.77
C GLN A 157 6.80 11.82 -25.51
N PRO A 158 7.95 11.13 -25.34
CA PRO A 158 8.25 10.40 -24.12
C PRO A 158 8.62 11.36 -22.98
N PRO A 159 8.39 10.95 -21.72
CA PRO A 159 8.80 11.73 -20.57
C PRO A 159 10.32 11.87 -20.52
N LYS A 160 10.77 13.06 -20.10
CA LYS A 160 12.19 13.42 -20.06
C LYS A 160 12.81 13.12 -18.71
N GLU A 161 12.01 13.23 -17.65
CA GLU A 161 12.51 13.17 -16.28
C GLU A 161 11.75 12.14 -15.43
N PHE A 162 12.52 11.44 -14.60
CA PHE A 162 12.02 10.54 -13.58
C PHE A 162 12.30 11.14 -12.21
N VAL A 163 11.25 11.27 -11.41
CA VAL A 163 11.35 11.87 -10.09
C VAL A 163 10.96 10.83 -9.03
N ALA A 164 11.78 10.71 -7.99
CA ALA A 164 11.49 9.83 -6.87
C ALA A 164 10.28 10.35 -6.07
N LEU A 165 9.21 9.56 -6.03
CA LEU A 165 7.97 9.93 -5.35
C LEU A 165 8.09 9.83 -3.82
N ASP A 166 8.99 8.97 -3.33
CA ASP A 166 9.16 8.65 -1.91
C ASP A 166 9.40 9.90 -1.05
N HIS A 167 10.19 10.86 -1.54
CA HIS A 167 10.51 12.07 -0.78
C HIS A 167 9.27 12.91 -0.47
N LEU A 168 8.37 13.08 -1.44
CA LEU A 168 7.13 13.84 -1.25
C LEU A 168 6.16 13.08 -0.33
N LEU A 169 5.99 11.78 -0.57
CA LEU A 169 5.06 10.96 0.20
C LEU A 169 5.50 10.74 1.64
N HIS A 170 6.79 10.51 1.88
CA HIS A 170 7.30 10.24 3.22
C HIS A 170 7.27 11.50 4.08
N ASP A 171 7.45 12.69 3.50
CA ASP A 171 7.23 13.96 4.21
C ASP A 171 5.75 14.14 4.58
N MET A 172 4.83 13.87 3.65
CA MET A 172 3.38 13.89 3.95
C MET A 172 2.99 12.88 5.05
N ARG A 173 3.61 11.70 5.08
CA ARG A 173 3.38 10.66 6.10
C ARG A 173 4.06 10.97 7.44
N LEU A 174 5.00 11.91 7.48
CA LEU A 174 5.64 12.34 8.72
C LEU A 174 4.65 13.10 9.62
N TYR A 175 3.77 13.91 9.03
CA TYR A 175 2.77 14.71 9.74
C TYR A 175 1.40 14.03 9.76
N LYS A 176 0.97 13.57 10.94
CA LYS A 176 -0.23 12.73 11.09
C LYS A 176 -1.49 13.59 11.17
N SER A 177 -2.51 13.24 10.40
CA SER A 177 -3.82 13.88 10.51
C SER A 177 -4.58 13.43 11.77
N ALA A 178 -5.63 14.17 12.13
CA ALA A 178 -6.49 13.82 13.26
C ALA A 178 -7.12 12.41 13.13
N ALA A 179 -7.45 11.99 11.90
CA ALA A 179 -7.98 10.65 11.62
C ALA A 179 -6.92 9.56 11.88
N GLU A 180 -5.67 9.80 11.47
CA GLU A 180 -4.54 8.89 11.72
C GLU A 180 -4.24 8.77 13.20
N ILE A 181 -4.16 9.90 13.92
CA ILE A 181 -3.95 9.92 15.37
C ILE A 181 -5.04 9.11 16.08
N LYS A 182 -6.29 9.17 15.62
CA LYS A 182 -7.39 8.38 16.20
C LYS A 182 -7.19 6.88 15.99
N VAL A 183 -6.77 6.46 14.79
CA VAL A 183 -6.43 5.06 14.50
C VAL A 183 -5.24 4.60 15.33
N MET A 184 -4.17 5.40 15.41
CA MET A 184 -2.97 5.10 16.19
C MET A 184 -3.27 4.97 17.68
N ARG A 185 -4.09 5.88 18.25
CA ARG A 185 -4.55 5.77 19.66
C ARG A 185 -5.30 4.48 19.91
N SER A 186 -6.17 4.07 18.98
CA SER A 186 -6.87 2.79 19.09
C SER A 186 -5.92 1.60 19.03
N ALA A 187 -4.91 1.64 18.15
CA ALA A 187 -3.91 0.58 18.04
C ALA A 187 -3.03 0.49 19.30
N ALA A 188 -2.67 1.63 19.88
CA ALA A 188 -1.93 1.72 21.14
C ALA A 188 -2.74 1.16 22.31
N ASP A 189 -4.02 1.51 22.44
CA ASP A 189 -4.91 0.96 23.48
C ASP A 189 -5.04 -0.56 23.39
N ILE A 190 -5.23 -1.09 22.17
CA ILE A 190 -5.31 -2.54 21.95
C ILE A 190 -3.99 -3.22 22.32
N SER A 191 -2.86 -2.63 21.93
CA SER A 191 -1.52 -3.13 22.26
C SER A 191 -1.27 -3.11 23.77
N ALA A 192 -1.63 -2.03 24.45
CA ALA A 192 -1.49 -1.89 25.90
C ALA A 192 -2.30 -2.97 26.64
N ARG A 193 -3.59 -3.14 26.28
CA ARG A 193 -4.43 -4.20 26.85
C ARG A 193 -3.88 -5.60 26.57
N ALA A 194 -3.33 -5.83 25.38
CA ALA A 194 -2.69 -7.09 25.04
C ALA A 194 -1.44 -7.35 25.89
N HIS A 195 -0.59 -6.33 26.11
CA HIS A 195 0.58 -6.42 26.97
C HIS A 195 0.21 -6.71 28.43
N VAL A 196 -0.78 -6.00 28.99
CA VAL A 196 -1.29 -6.25 30.35
C VAL A 196 -1.76 -7.70 30.49
N ARG A 197 -2.53 -8.19 29.52
CA ARG A 197 -3.00 -9.59 29.53
C ARG A 197 -1.85 -10.59 29.42
N ALA A 198 -0.82 -10.29 28.63
CA ALA A 198 0.35 -11.14 28.53
C ALA A 198 1.11 -11.22 29.86
N MET A 199 1.29 -10.08 30.54
CA MET A 199 1.92 -10.03 31.88
C MET A 199 1.12 -10.83 32.91
N GLN A 200 -0.21 -10.71 32.92
CA GLN A 200 -1.09 -11.47 33.81
C GLN A 200 -1.04 -12.99 33.56
N ALA A 201 -0.73 -13.42 32.33
CA ALA A 201 -0.64 -14.83 31.96
C ALA A 201 0.76 -15.43 32.18
N CYS A 202 1.78 -14.60 32.50
CA CYS A 202 3.14 -15.08 32.73
C CYS A 202 3.25 -15.77 34.10
N THR A 203 3.46 -17.08 34.10
CA THR A 203 3.81 -17.88 35.28
C THR A 203 5.22 -18.45 35.14
N SER A 204 5.88 -18.78 36.26
CA SER A 204 7.27 -19.28 36.27
C SER A 204 7.46 -20.61 35.52
N SER A 205 6.39 -21.38 35.31
CA SER A 205 6.37 -22.61 34.52
C SER A 205 5.98 -22.42 33.05
N ALA A 206 5.65 -21.19 32.62
CA ALA A 206 5.17 -20.94 31.26
C ALA A 206 6.32 -20.93 30.25
N TRP A 207 6.26 -21.85 29.28
CA TRP A 207 7.19 -21.90 28.15
C TRP A 207 6.97 -20.72 27.19
N LYS A 208 8.06 -20.18 26.61
CA LYS A 208 8.06 -18.92 25.83
C LYS A 208 6.96 -18.78 24.75
N PRO A 209 6.54 -19.84 24.04
CA PRO A 209 5.45 -19.72 23.06
C PRO A 209 4.07 -19.40 23.67
N SER A 210 3.84 -19.71 24.95
CA SER A 210 2.54 -19.55 25.62
C SER A 210 2.11 -18.09 25.80
N TRP A 211 3.04 -17.20 26.15
CA TRP A 211 2.75 -15.78 26.33
C TRP A 211 2.62 -15.03 24.99
N ILE A 212 3.42 -15.38 23.97
CA ILE A 212 3.27 -14.88 22.59
C ILE A 212 1.88 -15.23 22.04
N MET A 213 1.42 -16.46 22.30
CA MET A 213 0.10 -16.89 21.86
C MET A 213 -1.02 -16.14 22.57
N SER A 214 -0.86 -15.83 23.86
CA SER A 214 -1.82 -15.05 24.65
C SER A 214 -1.93 -13.60 24.17
N PHE A 215 -0.79 -12.97 23.86
CA PHE A 215 -0.70 -11.64 23.27
C PHE A 215 -1.36 -11.59 21.89
N ALA A 216 -1.00 -12.52 20.99
CA ALA A 216 -1.59 -12.61 19.66
C ALA A 216 -3.10 -12.90 19.68
N ARG A 217 -3.59 -13.66 20.68
CA ARG A 217 -5.03 -13.89 20.90
C ARG A 217 -5.73 -12.61 21.36
N ALA A 218 -5.12 -11.83 22.24
CA ALA A 218 -5.67 -10.56 22.73
C ALA A 218 -5.85 -9.55 21.59
N VAL A 219 -4.82 -9.41 20.75
CA VAL A 219 -4.85 -8.52 19.58
C VAL A 219 -5.91 -8.98 18.57
N ARG A 220 -5.96 -10.28 18.21
CA ARG A 220 -6.98 -10.82 17.29
C ARG A 220 -8.41 -10.69 17.79
N ARG A 221 -8.62 -10.76 19.12
CA ARG A 221 -9.96 -10.62 19.71
C ARG A 221 -10.49 -9.19 19.65
N CYS A 222 -9.60 -8.20 19.64
CA CYS A 222 -9.96 -6.78 19.54
C CYS A 222 -9.95 -6.26 18.09
N LEU A 223 -9.17 -6.88 17.20
CA LEU A 223 -9.11 -6.59 15.76
C LEU A 223 -9.34 -7.89 14.96
N PRO A 224 -10.60 -8.28 14.70
CA PRO A 224 -10.90 -9.46 13.88
C PRO A 224 -10.36 -9.35 12.43
N THR A 225 -10.08 -8.13 11.95
CA THR A 225 -9.48 -7.84 10.64
C THR A 225 -7.94 -7.73 10.66
N ALA A 226 -7.28 -7.72 11.83
CA ALA A 226 -5.82 -7.76 11.93
C ALA A 226 -5.27 -9.17 11.70
N ARG A 227 -5.58 -9.75 10.53
CA ARG A 227 -4.93 -10.97 10.05
C ARG A 227 -3.44 -10.73 9.75
N SER A 228 -3.05 -9.49 9.45
CA SER A 228 -1.69 -9.11 9.03
C SER A 228 -0.63 -9.12 10.13
N TRP A 229 -0.97 -9.46 11.39
CA TRP A 229 0.06 -9.57 12.43
C TRP A 229 0.82 -10.89 12.33
N PRO A 230 2.12 -10.88 11.99
CA PRO A 230 2.87 -12.10 11.81
C PRO A 230 2.94 -12.89 13.13
N ARG A 231 2.71 -14.20 13.03
CA ARG A 231 3.11 -15.16 14.08
C ARG A 231 4.64 -15.16 14.14
N GLY A 232 5.21 -14.23 14.91
CA GLY A 232 6.65 -14.00 14.95
C GLY A 232 7.08 -12.56 15.28
N ALA A 233 6.15 -11.62 15.46
CA ALA A 233 6.48 -10.29 15.96
C ALA A 233 7.32 -10.44 17.25
N THR A 234 8.57 -10.02 17.16
CA THR A 234 9.61 -10.30 18.16
C THR A 234 9.38 -9.43 19.40
N VAL A 235 8.41 -9.81 20.23
CA VAL A 235 8.29 -9.31 21.61
C VAL A 235 9.40 -9.89 22.51
N ALA A 236 10.23 -10.79 21.96
CA ALA A 236 11.31 -11.48 22.68
C ALA A 236 12.55 -10.61 22.98
N SER A 237 12.65 -9.37 22.46
CA SER A 237 13.89 -8.59 22.56
C SER A 237 14.03 -7.75 23.84
N CYS A 238 12.94 -7.38 24.53
CA CYS A 238 13.05 -6.43 25.66
C CYS A 238 13.61 -7.01 26.97
N ILE A 239 13.83 -8.33 27.11
CA ILE A 239 14.34 -8.94 28.36
C ILE A 239 15.75 -9.52 28.22
N THR A 240 16.27 -9.74 27.01
CA THR A 240 17.68 -10.08 26.79
C THR A 240 18.45 -8.86 26.29
N SER A 241 18.60 -7.88 27.18
CA SER A 241 19.46 -6.72 27.02
C SER A 241 20.93 -7.14 26.96
N ARG A 242 21.46 -7.42 25.76
CA ARG A 242 22.92 -7.29 25.49
C ARG A 242 23.34 -7.25 24.02
N THR A 243 22.46 -7.52 23.04
CA THR A 243 22.90 -7.66 21.64
C THR A 243 21.90 -7.15 20.59
N MET A 244 21.37 -5.93 20.73
CA MET A 244 20.78 -5.24 19.57
C MET A 244 21.15 -3.75 19.51
N PRO A 245 21.65 -3.24 18.37
CA PRO A 245 21.86 -1.82 18.16
C PRO A 245 20.51 -1.08 18.10
N PHE A 246 20.48 0.09 18.72
CA PHE A 246 19.33 0.97 18.94
C PHE A 246 18.58 1.42 17.66
N SER A 247 19.10 1.14 16.46
CA SER A 247 18.58 1.66 15.19
C SER A 247 17.30 1.01 14.67
N ARG A 248 16.86 -0.13 15.24
CA ARG A 248 15.67 -0.87 14.75
C ARG A 248 14.37 -0.62 15.53
N MET A 249 14.39 0.24 16.55
CA MET A 249 13.23 0.47 17.41
C MET A 249 12.19 1.44 16.81
N ALA A 250 12.56 2.19 15.76
CA ALA A 250 11.74 3.28 15.21
C ALA A 250 10.80 2.89 14.04
N ILE A 251 10.80 1.64 13.58
CA ILE A 251 10.09 1.26 12.33
C ILE A 251 8.62 0.84 12.57
N TRP A 252 8.14 0.84 13.82
CA TRP A 252 6.84 0.25 14.17
C TRP A 252 5.92 1.16 15.00
N CYS A 253 5.94 2.46 14.72
CA CYS A 253 4.89 3.42 15.12
C CYS A 253 4.34 4.14 13.88
#